data_AF-U2KBB8-F1
#
_entry.id   AF-U2KBB8-F1
#
_cell.length_a   1.000
_cell.length_b   1.000
_cell.length_c   1.000
_cell.angle_alpha   90.00
_cell.angle_beta   90.00
_cell.angle_gamma   90.00
#
_symmetry.space_group_name_H-M   'P 1'
#
loop_
_entity.id
_entity.type
_entity.pdbx_description
1 polymer ?
#
loop_
_entity_poly.entity_id
_entity_poly.type
_entity_poly.pdbx_seq_one_letter_code
_entity_poly.pdbx_strand_id
1 'polypeptide(L)'
;MRIGENAGKLPFLHTENAAAGKSEQKKSTVTDILSRAVEVYISAKGKSLNESADMEEDLTPAELALAANEKEIADKKAKKAQAAEIEKRIQTDESLTDEDKTKLQKQANDLKRAGMTDEDKLSELHGKVDALEQLVRDGLVTDDEISKQRSLYHRQISFLKGSMAAKDEHIRKLRGQALQERADRDAEITKAQEKERAALAAAQPDDLTALAALREYQKTAAAKKHADRSTIVVPSNKSTSDT
;
A
#
# COMPACT_ATOMS: atom_id res chain seq x y z
N MET A 1 -29.49 9.55 19.39
CA MET A 1 -29.89 10.54 18.36
C MET A 1 -28.72 10.68 17.40
N ARG A 2 -28.93 10.41 16.10
CA ARG A 2 -27.93 10.53 15.03
C ARG A 2 -27.79 11.98 14.59
N ILE A 3 -26.57 12.49 14.46
CA ILE A 3 -26.15 13.62 13.59
C ILE A 3 -24.63 13.38 13.40
N GLY A 4 -24.01 13.28 12.24
CA GLY A 4 -24.33 13.72 10.88
C GLY A 4 -23.02 14.30 10.32
N GLU A 5 -22.54 13.78 9.20
CA GLU A 5 -21.39 14.29 8.45
C GLU A 5 -21.45 15.81 8.27
N ASN A 6 -20.31 16.49 8.36
CA ASN A 6 -20.02 17.61 7.46
C ASN A 6 -18.52 17.90 7.42
N ALA A 7 -17.94 17.64 6.25
CA ALA A 7 -16.63 18.08 5.86
C ALA A 7 -16.52 19.61 6.02
N GLY A 8 -15.61 20.05 6.88
CA GLY A 8 -15.24 21.45 7.02
C GLY A 8 -14.55 21.94 5.75
N LYS A 9 -15.34 22.42 4.79
CA LYS A 9 -14.87 23.27 3.70
C LYS A 9 -14.22 24.52 4.29
N LEU A 10 -12.93 24.68 4.02
CA LEU A 10 -12.15 25.86 4.35
C LEU A 10 -12.78 27.11 3.69
N PRO A 11 -13.00 28.20 4.43
CA PRO A 11 -13.72 29.38 3.96
C PRO A 11 -12.75 30.36 3.29
N PHE A 12 -12.45 30.17 2.01
CA PHE A 12 -11.70 31.18 1.23
C PHE A 12 -12.25 31.39 -0.17
N LEU A 13 -13.53 31.13 -0.40
CA LEU A 13 -14.21 31.46 -1.64
C LEU A 13 -15.58 32.03 -1.30
N HIS A 14 -15.63 33.32 -0.97
CA HIS A 14 -16.65 34.28 -1.39
C HIS A 14 -16.45 35.59 -0.63
N THR A 15 -15.87 36.59 -1.30
CA THR A 15 -16.30 37.97 -1.10
C THR A 15 -16.54 38.57 -2.47
N GLU A 16 -17.66 39.25 -2.56
CA GLU A 16 -18.40 39.66 -3.74
C GLU A 16 -17.64 40.70 -4.60
N ASN A 17 -17.88 40.61 -5.92
CA ASN A 17 -17.57 41.67 -6.87
C ASN A 17 -18.39 42.92 -6.55
N ALA A 18 -17.75 43.96 -6.00
CA ALA A 18 -18.26 45.33 -6.06
C ALA A 18 -17.68 46.02 -7.31
N ALA A 19 -18.57 46.34 -8.25
CA ALA A 19 -18.22 46.98 -9.51
C ALA A 19 -17.83 48.46 -9.32
N ALA A 20 -16.61 48.83 -9.72
CA ALA A 20 -16.27 50.13 -10.31
C ALA A 20 -14.79 50.17 -10.73
N GLY A 21 -14.52 50.48 -12.00
CA GLY A 21 -13.20 50.95 -12.44
C GLY A 21 -12.48 50.02 -13.41
N LYS A 22 -12.42 50.46 -14.67
CA LYS A 22 -11.64 49.85 -15.76
C LYS A 22 -10.17 49.66 -15.37
N SER A 23 -9.70 48.43 -15.42
CA SER A 23 -8.39 48.10 -16.02
C SER A 23 -8.40 46.65 -16.46
N GLU A 24 -8.55 46.41 -17.76
CA GLU A 24 -8.06 45.18 -18.39
C GLU A 24 -6.53 45.17 -18.22
N GLN A 25 -6.06 44.73 -17.05
CA GLN A 25 -4.69 44.29 -16.93
C GLN A 25 -4.60 43.02 -17.76
N LYS A 26 -4.08 43.16 -18.98
CA LYS A 26 -3.61 42.05 -19.81
C LYS A 26 -2.81 41.12 -18.89
N LYS A 27 -3.40 39.99 -18.48
CA LYS A 27 -2.66 38.90 -17.85
C LYS A 27 -1.53 38.59 -18.82
N SER A 28 -0.29 38.80 -18.37
CA SER A 28 0.85 38.75 -19.28
C SER A 28 0.94 37.33 -19.82
N THR A 29 1.17 37.16 -21.13
CA THR A 29 1.40 35.84 -21.75
C THR A 29 2.48 35.03 -21.02
N VAL A 30 3.40 35.72 -20.34
CA VAL A 30 4.43 35.13 -19.48
C VAL A 30 3.82 34.42 -18.26
N THR A 31 2.79 34.98 -17.65
CA THR A 31 2.08 34.39 -16.50
C THR A 31 1.35 33.11 -16.89
N ASP A 32 0.74 33.07 -18.08
CA ASP A 32 0.04 31.89 -18.59
C ASP A 32 1.03 30.77 -18.99
N ILE A 33 2.19 31.14 -19.58
CA ILE A 33 3.26 30.19 -19.91
C ILE A 33 3.88 29.58 -18.64
N LEU A 34 4.14 30.40 -17.61
CA LEU A 34 4.66 29.93 -16.33
C LEU A 34 3.67 29.00 -15.62
N SER A 35 2.39 29.37 -15.60
CA SER A 35 1.33 28.54 -15.01
C SER A 35 1.26 27.17 -15.70
N ARG A 36 1.34 27.15 -17.03
CA ARG A 36 1.31 25.90 -17.81
C ARG A 36 2.56 25.04 -17.62
N ALA A 37 3.74 25.65 -17.45
CA ALA A 37 4.96 24.92 -17.11
C ALA A 37 4.88 24.28 -15.72
N VAL A 38 4.32 24.99 -14.74
CA VAL A 38 4.06 24.47 -13.39
C VAL A 38 3.08 23.30 -13.44
N GLU A 39 1.98 23.42 -14.18
CA GLU A 39 0.99 22.32 -14.35
C GLU A 39 1.62 21.08 -14.99
N VAL A 40 2.45 21.24 -16.03
CA VAL A 40 3.15 20.13 -16.69
C VAL A 40 4.15 19.47 -15.73
N TYR A 41 4.88 20.26 -14.94
CA TYR A 41 5.81 19.73 -13.94
C TYR A 41 5.07 18.98 -12.82
N ILE A 42 3.99 19.55 -12.29
CA ILE A 42 3.14 18.89 -11.29
C ILE A 42 2.52 17.61 -11.86
N SER A 43 2.09 17.62 -13.13
CA SER A 43 1.54 16.44 -13.80
C SER A 43 2.58 15.36 -14.04
N ALA A 44 3.78 15.73 -14.51
CA ALA A 44 4.89 14.80 -14.71
C ALA A 44 5.33 14.18 -13.38
N LYS A 45 5.43 15.00 -12.33
CA LYS A 45 5.77 14.54 -10.97
C LYS A 45 4.64 13.71 -10.35
N GLY A 46 3.39 14.04 -10.63
CA GLY A 46 2.23 13.24 -10.24
C GLY A 46 2.24 11.87 -10.91
N LYS A 47 2.61 11.79 -12.18
CA LYS A 47 2.77 10.51 -12.91
C LYS A 47 3.93 9.67 -12.36
N SER A 48 5.09 10.27 -12.11
CA SER A 48 6.23 9.53 -11.54
C SER A 48 5.95 9.02 -10.12
N LEU A 49 5.23 9.80 -9.31
CA LEU A 49 4.79 9.36 -7.97
C LEU A 49 3.75 8.24 -8.06
N ASN A 50 2.91 8.24 -9.10
CA ASN A 50 1.90 7.21 -9.32
C ASN A 50 2.51 5.91 -9.86
N GLU A 51 3.53 5.97 -10.72
CA GLU A 51 4.30 4.79 -11.17
C GLU A 51 5.12 4.17 -10.03
N SER A 52 5.57 4.97 -9.05
CA SER A 52 6.18 4.45 -7.81
C SER A 52 5.17 3.99 -6.76
N ALA A 53 3.87 4.05 -7.05
CA ALA A 53 2.78 3.71 -6.14
C ALA A 53 1.90 2.56 -6.66
N ASP A 54 2.40 1.74 -7.59
CA ASP A 54 1.80 0.45 -7.91
C ASP A 54 2.09 -0.53 -6.77
N MET A 55 1.24 -0.44 -5.74
CA MET A 55 1.34 -1.08 -4.43
C MET A 55 1.33 -2.62 -4.43
N GLU A 56 1.17 -3.29 -5.58
CA GLU A 56 1.31 -4.76 -5.69
C GLU A 56 2.76 -5.21 -5.93
N GLU A 57 3.66 -4.33 -6.40
CA GLU A 57 5.09 -4.63 -6.60
C GLU A 57 5.99 -4.18 -5.41
N ASP A 58 5.42 -3.55 -4.39
CA ASP A 58 6.18 -2.94 -3.29
C ASP A 58 6.55 -3.89 -2.14
N LEU A 59 6.09 -5.14 -2.14
CA LEU A 59 6.47 -6.09 -1.09
C LEU A 59 7.96 -6.43 -1.23
N THR A 60 8.71 -6.20 -0.16
CA THR A 60 10.08 -6.70 -0.07
C THR A 60 10.08 -8.23 -0.13
N PRO A 61 11.17 -8.88 -0.61
CA PRO A 61 11.26 -10.33 -0.64
C PRO A 61 10.89 -11.00 0.69
N ALA A 62 11.28 -10.39 1.83
CA ALA A 62 10.92 -10.89 3.15
C ALA A 62 9.43 -10.69 3.50
N GLU A 63 8.82 -9.57 3.10
CA GLU A 63 7.38 -9.35 3.28
C GLU A 63 6.54 -10.31 2.43
N LEU A 64 6.97 -10.61 1.21
CA LEU A 64 6.30 -11.59 0.34
C LEU A 64 6.36 -13.00 0.95
N ALA A 65 7.50 -13.38 1.52
CA ALA A 65 7.65 -14.64 2.24
C ALA A 65 6.75 -14.71 3.48
N LEU A 66 6.59 -13.61 4.23
CA LEU A 66 5.66 -13.54 5.36
C LEU A 66 4.19 -13.66 4.91
N ALA A 67 3.80 -12.97 3.85
CA ALA A 67 2.46 -13.05 3.28
C ALA A 67 2.13 -14.48 2.80
N ALA A 68 3.10 -15.19 2.21
CA ALA A 68 2.94 -16.59 1.82
C ALA A 68 2.68 -17.50 3.03
N ASN A 69 3.39 -17.30 4.15
CA ASN A 69 3.16 -18.06 5.39
C ASN A 69 1.77 -17.78 5.98
N GLU A 70 1.33 -16.52 5.97
CA GLU A 70 -0.01 -16.13 6.45
C GLU A 70 -1.11 -16.74 5.58
N LYS A 71 -0.91 -16.77 4.26
CA LYS A 71 -1.81 -17.43 3.32
C LYS A 71 -1.91 -18.94 3.60
N GLU A 72 -0.80 -19.62 3.87
CA GLU A 72 -0.83 -21.05 4.22
C GLU A 72 -1.67 -21.32 5.49
N ILE A 73 -1.56 -20.45 6.51
CA ILE A 73 -2.37 -20.55 7.73
C ILE A 73 -3.85 -20.32 7.43
N ALA A 74 -4.15 -19.30 6.61
CA ALA A 74 -5.51 -19.01 6.19
C ALA A 74 -6.14 -20.18 5.40
N ASP A 75 -5.38 -20.79 4.48
CA ASP A 75 -5.81 -21.94 3.69
C ASP A 75 -6.10 -23.16 4.58
N LYS A 76 -5.27 -23.42 5.59
CA LYS A 76 -5.53 -24.48 6.58
C LYS A 76 -6.81 -24.21 7.38
N LYS A 77 -7.00 -22.98 7.83
CA LYS A 77 -8.22 -22.56 8.54
C LYS A 77 -9.46 -22.68 7.66
N ALA A 78 -9.37 -22.31 6.39
CA ALA A 78 -10.46 -22.45 5.42
C ALA A 78 -10.82 -23.93 5.20
N LYS A 79 -9.83 -24.82 5.05
CA LYS A 79 -10.07 -26.28 4.96
C LYS A 79 -10.75 -26.83 6.20
N LYS A 80 -10.35 -26.38 7.40
CA LYS A 80 -11.00 -26.77 8.67
C LYS A 80 -12.46 -26.28 8.73
N ALA A 81 -12.72 -25.06 8.26
CA ALA A 81 -14.08 -24.53 8.16
C ALA A 81 -14.95 -25.31 7.17
N GLN A 82 -14.41 -25.64 5.98
CA GLN A 82 -15.09 -26.48 4.99
C GLN A 82 -15.41 -27.86 5.55
N ALA A 83 -14.48 -28.48 6.28
CA ALA A 83 -14.72 -29.77 6.90
C ALA A 83 -15.86 -29.70 7.94
N ALA A 84 -15.88 -28.64 8.76
CA ALA A 84 -16.96 -28.42 9.74
C ALA A 84 -18.32 -28.18 9.06
N GLU A 85 -18.33 -27.50 7.91
CA GLU A 85 -19.55 -27.32 7.10
C GLU A 85 -20.06 -28.64 6.53
N ILE A 86 -19.17 -29.49 6.00
CA ILE A 86 -19.54 -30.83 5.51
C ILE A 86 -20.10 -31.68 6.66
N GLU A 87 -19.48 -31.67 7.84
CA GLU A 87 -20.00 -32.41 9.00
C GLU A 87 -21.36 -31.90 9.46
N LYS A 88 -21.56 -30.58 9.47
CA LYS A 88 -22.86 -30.00 9.76
C LYS A 88 -23.89 -30.47 8.74
N ARG A 89 -23.55 -30.50 7.45
CA ARG A 89 -24.43 -31.00 6.40
C ARG A 89 -24.78 -32.47 6.60
N ILE A 90 -23.81 -33.32 6.93
CA ILE A 90 -24.05 -34.74 7.24
C ILE A 90 -25.05 -34.90 8.41
N GLN A 91 -24.98 -34.02 9.41
CA GLN A 91 -25.86 -34.07 10.58
C GLN A 91 -27.26 -33.50 10.32
N THR A 92 -27.37 -32.44 9.52
CA THR A 92 -28.64 -31.72 9.32
C THR A 92 -29.45 -32.19 8.11
N ASP A 93 -28.79 -32.76 7.10
CA ASP A 93 -29.42 -33.16 5.85
C ASP A 93 -29.90 -34.61 5.94
N GLU A 94 -31.18 -34.78 6.27
CA GLU A 94 -31.84 -36.09 6.37
C GLU A 94 -32.05 -36.75 5.00
N SER A 95 -31.89 -36.02 3.89
CA SER A 95 -32.06 -36.55 2.54
C SER A 95 -30.82 -37.28 2.01
N LEU A 96 -29.69 -37.16 2.71
CA LEU A 96 -28.46 -37.87 2.35
C LEU A 96 -28.58 -39.37 2.61
N THR A 97 -28.25 -40.16 1.59
CA THR A 97 -28.11 -41.61 1.72
C THR A 97 -26.92 -41.97 2.60
N ASP A 98 -26.89 -43.18 3.15
CA ASP A 98 -25.76 -43.66 3.95
C ASP A 98 -24.46 -43.71 3.13
N GLU A 99 -24.55 -43.99 1.83
CA GLU A 99 -23.42 -43.94 0.90
C GLU A 99 -22.90 -42.51 0.71
N ASP A 100 -23.79 -41.51 0.64
CA ASP A 100 -23.37 -40.12 0.48
C ASP A 100 -22.81 -39.57 1.79
N LYS A 101 -23.40 -39.94 2.94
CA LYS A 101 -22.86 -39.60 4.27
C LYS A 101 -21.46 -40.15 4.46
N THR A 102 -21.18 -41.39 4.05
CA THR A 102 -19.84 -41.98 4.16
C THR A 102 -18.83 -41.30 3.24
N LYS A 103 -19.20 -40.95 1.99
CA LYS A 103 -18.33 -40.18 1.08
C LYS A 103 -18.02 -38.78 1.63
N LEU A 104 -19.05 -38.06 2.10
CA LEU A 104 -18.89 -36.73 2.69
C LEU A 104 -18.07 -36.81 3.99
N GLN A 105 -18.26 -37.82 4.82
CA GLN A 105 -17.48 -37.99 6.04
C GLN A 105 -16.00 -38.23 5.73
N LYS A 106 -15.70 -39.01 4.69
CA LYS A 106 -14.33 -39.21 4.23
C LYS A 106 -13.72 -37.89 3.76
N GLN A 107 -14.44 -37.11 2.95
CA GLN A 107 -14.00 -35.78 2.51
C GLN A 107 -13.76 -34.82 3.68
N ALA A 108 -14.66 -34.81 4.67
CA ALA A 108 -14.49 -34.01 5.88
C ALA A 108 -13.25 -34.43 6.68
N ASN A 109 -13.01 -35.73 6.84
CA ASN A 109 -11.83 -36.25 7.53
C ASN A 109 -10.54 -35.90 6.79
N ASP A 110 -10.53 -36.01 5.45
CA ASP A 110 -9.38 -35.64 4.62
C ASP A 110 -9.09 -34.14 4.71
N LEU A 111 -10.13 -33.29 4.68
CA LEU A 111 -10.02 -31.84 4.85
C LEU A 111 -9.57 -31.45 6.27
N LYS A 112 -10.07 -32.12 7.31
CA LYS A 112 -9.58 -31.95 8.70
C LYS A 112 -8.10 -32.27 8.79
N ARG A 113 -7.68 -33.41 8.25
CA ARG A 113 -6.28 -33.83 8.25
C ARG A 113 -5.38 -32.87 7.48
N ALA A 114 -5.84 -32.36 6.34
CA ALA A 114 -5.12 -31.36 5.55
C ALA A 114 -5.10 -29.97 6.20
N GLY A 115 -6.14 -29.64 6.99
CA GLY A 115 -6.27 -28.38 7.72
C GLY A 115 -5.65 -28.37 9.11
N MET A 116 -5.15 -29.51 9.62
CA MET A 116 -4.51 -29.57 10.93
C MET A 116 -3.27 -28.68 10.98
N THR A 117 -3.24 -27.77 11.95
CA THR A 117 -2.04 -27.01 12.29
C THR A 117 -1.05 -27.88 13.07
N ASP A 118 0.17 -27.41 13.24
CA ASP A 118 1.16 -28.16 14.03
C ASP A 118 0.77 -28.17 15.52
N GLU A 119 0.09 -27.13 16.01
CA GLU A 119 -0.53 -27.08 17.34
C GLU A 119 -1.67 -28.10 17.50
N ASP A 120 -2.52 -28.26 16.48
CA ASP A 120 -3.60 -29.26 16.48
C ASP A 120 -2.99 -30.67 16.58
N LYS A 121 -1.96 -30.98 15.77
CA LYS A 121 -1.24 -32.27 15.82
C LYS A 121 -0.55 -32.50 17.16
N LEU A 122 0.02 -31.46 17.74
CA LEU A 122 0.66 -31.53 19.06
C LEU A 122 -0.37 -31.89 20.13
N SER A 123 -1.55 -31.29 20.07
CA SER A 123 -2.67 -31.58 20.98
C SER A 123 -3.17 -33.02 20.81
N GLU A 124 -3.28 -33.53 19.58
CA GLU A 124 -3.63 -34.95 19.34
C GLU A 124 -2.59 -35.92 19.92
N LEU A 125 -1.30 -35.61 19.79
CA LEU A 125 -0.23 -36.44 20.35
C LEU A 125 -0.26 -36.44 21.87
N HIS A 126 -0.49 -35.29 22.50
CA HIS A 126 -0.69 -35.20 23.95
C HIS A 126 -1.91 -36.02 24.39
N GLY A 127 -3.05 -35.87 23.71
CA GLY A 127 -4.24 -36.68 24.01
C GLY A 127 -4.02 -38.19 23.86
N LYS A 128 -3.19 -38.63 22.91
CA LYS A 128 -2.82 -40.05 22.76
C LYS A 128 -1.92 -40.55 23.90
N VAL A 129 -1.01 -39.71 24.39
CA VAL A 129 -0.19 -40.05 25.57
C VAL A 129 -1.09 -40.14 26.80
N ASP A 130 -1.95 -39.16 27.02
CA ASP A 130 -2.87 -39.12 28.15
C ASP A 130 -3.83 -40.34 28.15
N ALA A 131 -4.32 -40.74 26.98
CA ALA A 131 -5.14 -41.93 26.82
C ALA A 131 -4.40 -43.23 27.19
N LEU A 132 -3.13 -43.36 26.77
CA LEU A 132 -2.30 -44.51 27.16
C LEU A 132 -2.06 -44.52 28.68
N GLU A 133 -1.76 -43.37 29.26
CA GLU A 133 -1.58 -43.25 30.71
C GLU A 133 -2.85 -43.56 31.49
N GLN A 134 -4.01 -43.20 30.95
CA GLN A 134 -5.29 -43.53 31.56
C GLN A 134 -5.54 -45.05 31.54
N LEU A 135 -5.22 -45.75 30.44
CA LEU A 135 -5.33 -47.21 30.38
C LEU A 135 -4.47 -47.92 31.44
N VAL A 136 -3.28 -47.39 31.72
CA VAL A 136 -2.42 -47.89 32.80
C VAL A 136 -3.00 -47.58 34.18
N ARG A 137 -3.52 -46.37 34.38
CA ARG A 137 -4.21 -45.98 35.63
C ARG A 137 -5.43 -46.85 35.91
N ASP A 138 -6.18 -47.21 34.87
CA ASP A 138 -7.37 -48.06 34.97
C ASP A 138 -7.01 -49.55 35.15
N GLY A 139 -5.72 -49.89 35.15
CA GLY A 139 -5.22 -51.27 35.31
C GLY A 139 -5.54 -52.18 34.13
N LEU A 140 -5.94 -51.62 32.99
CA LEU A 140 -6.29 -52.38 31.78
C LEU A 140 -5.05 -52.85 31.01
N VAL A 141 -3.94 -52.12 31.15
CA VAL A 141 -2.67 -52.38 30.47
C VAL A 141 -1.52 -52.10 31.45
N THR A 142 -0.41 -52.82 31.33
CA THR A 142 0.80 -52.58 32.14
C THR A 142 1.67 -51.46 31.54
N ASP A 143 2.49 -50.81 32.37
CA ASP A 143 3.38 -49.72 31.88
C ASP A 143 4.35 -50.22 30.81
N ASP A 144 4.85 -51.45 30.94
CA ASP A 144 5.78 -52.06 29.98
C ASP A 144 5.15 -52.28 28.59
N GLU A 145 3.87 -52.66 28.55
CA GLU A 145 3.12 -52.87 27.30
C GLU A 145 2.95 -51.56 26.52
N ILE A 146 2.72 -50.44 27.20
CA ILE A 146 2.58 -49.12 26.54
C ILE A 146 3.90 -48.37 26.39
N SER A 147 4.97 -48.76 27.08
CA SER A 147 6.22 -48.00 27.20
C SER A 147 6.83 -47.63 25.84
N LYS A 148 6.86 -48.58 24.89
CA LYS A 148 7.33 -48.33 23.52
C LYS A 148 6.47 -47.30 22.81
N GLN A 149 5.14 -47.42 22.89
CA GLN A 149 4.21 -46.53 22.21
C GLN A 149 4.24 -45.11 22.82
N ARG A 150 4.29 -45.02 24.16
CA ARG A 150 4.49 -43.77 24.89
C ARG A 150 5.79 -43.08 24.47
N SER A 151 6.89 -43.83 24.37
CA SER A 151 8.18 -43.28 23.92
C SER A 151 8.11 -42.75 22.48
N LEU A 152 7.43 -43.46 21.57
CA LEU A 152 7.23 -43.00 20.20
C LEU A 152 6.47 -41.67 20.14
N TYR A 153 5.36 -41.55 20.88
CA TYR A 153 4.60 -40.30 20.93
C TYR A 153 5.41 -39.15 21.55
N HIS A 154 6.15 -39.39 22.64
CA HIS A 154 7.04 -38.38 23.21
C HIS A 154 8.13 -37.91 22.23
N ARG A 155 8.68 -38.83 21.44
CA ARG A 155 9.65 -38.48 20.39
C ARG A 155 9.01 -37.64 19.29
N GLN A 156 7.80 -38.00 18.85
CA GLN A 156 7.05 -37.21 17.86
C GLN A 156 6.71 -35.81 18.38
N ILE A 157 6.27 -35.71 19.64
CA ILE A 157 6.02 -34.43 20.33
C ILE A 157 7.28 -33.57 20.34
N SER A 158 8.42 -34.15 20.73
CA SER A 158 9.69 -33.44 20.80
C SER A 158 10.16 -32.94 19.43
N PHE A 159 10.05 -33.81 18.41
CA PHE A 159 10.37 -33.45 17.03
C PHE A 159 9.47 -32.31 16.51
N LEU A 160 8.16 -32.41 16.76
CA LEU A 160 7.19 -31.40 16.34
C LEU A 160 7.45 -30.06 17.02
N LYS A 161 7.67 -30.05 18.35
CA LYS A 161 8.06 -28.85 19.09
C LYS A 161 9.33 -28.20 18.53
N GLY A 162 10.34 -29.00 18.19
CA GLY A 162 11.57 -28.51 17.56
C GLY A 162 11.31 -27.88 16.18
N SER A 163 10.51 -28.54 15.34
CA SER A 163 10.12 -27.99 14.04
C SER A 163 9.33 -26.69 14.16
N MET A 164 8.41 -26.59 15.13
CA MET A 164 7.64 -25.37 15.37
C MET A 164 8.55 -24.23 15.82
N ALA A 165 9.45 -24.48 16.78
CA ALA A 165 10.42 -23.48 17.23
C ALA A 165 11.32 -22.98 16.08
N ALA A 166 11.76 -23.87 15.19
CA ALA A 166 12.55 -23.49 14.02
C ALA A 166 11.74 -22.62 13.03
N LYS A 167 10.47 -22.94 12.80
CA LYS A 167 9.57 -22.12 11.97
C LYS A 167 9.34 -20.74 12.59
N ASP A 168 9.11 -20.68 13.89
CA ASP A 168 8.95 -19.42 14.62
C ASP A 168 10.21 -18.54 14.54
N GLU A 169 11.38 -19.14 14.69
CA GLU A 169 12.65 -18.43 14.53
C GLU A 169 12.83 -17.91 13.09
N HIS A 170 12.50 -18.72 12.09
CA HIS A 170 12.53 -18.32 10.69
C HIS A 170 11.57 -17.14 10.41
N ILE A 171 10.34 -17.20 10.92
CA ILE A 171 9.36 -16.10 10.78
C ILE A 171 9.87 -14.83 11.47
N ARG A 172 10.48 -14.94 12.67
CA ARG A 172 11.08 -13.79 13.36
C ARG A 172 12.23 -13.18 12.55
N LYS A 173 13.10 -14.00 11.95
CA LYS A 173 14.18 -13.53 11.06
C LYS A 173 13.63 -12.81 9.84
N LEU A 174 12.63 -13.39 9.17
CA LEU A 174 11.95 -12.75 8.05
C LEU A 174 11.35 -11.39 8.43
N ARG A 175 10.73 -11.27 9.61
CA ARG A 175 10.22 -9.98 10.09
C ARG A 175 11.34 -8.95 10.29
N GLY A 176 12.47 -9.37 10.84
CA GLY A 176 13.64 -8.49 10.96
C GLY A 176 14.19 -8.05 9.60
N GLN A 177 14.25 -8.98 8.64
CA GLN A 177 14.69 -8.70 7.27
C GLN A 177 13.73 -7.75 6.55
N ALA A 178 12.42 -7.97 6.65
CA ALA A 178 11.40 -7.08 6.10
C ALA A 178 11.56 -5.64 6.58
N LEU A 179 11.79 -5.46 7.89
CA LEU A 179 12.04 -4.12 8.46
C LEU A 179 13.31 -3.49 7.92
N GLN A 180 14.38 -4.28 7.76
CA GLN A 180 15.65 -3.79 7.22
C GLN A 180 15.51 -3.43 5.73
N GLU A 181 14.93 -4.30 4.91
CA GLU A 181 14.71 -4.08 3.47
C GLU A 181 13.85 -2.84 3.22
N ARG A 182 12.85 -2.60 4.09
CA ARG A 182 12.03 -1.40 4.02
C ARG A 182 12.79 -0.14 4.43
N ALA A 183 13.58 -0.20 5.51
CA ALA A 183 14.42 0.92 5.93
C ALA A 183 15.46 1.28 4.86
N ASP A 184 16.06 0.29 4.21
CA ASP A 184 17.04 0.48 3.14
C ASP A 184 16.39 1.13 1.91
N ARG A 185 15.19 0.67 1.49
CA ARG A 185 14.42 1.33 0.44
C ARG A 185 14.06 2.77 0.79
N ASP A 186 13.55 3.02 1.99
CA ASP A 186 13.15 4.36 2.42
C ASP A 186 14.38 5.31 2.43
N ALA A 187 15.55 4.80 2.80
CA ALA A 187 16.81 5.54 2.73
C ALA A 187 17.23 5.82 1.27
N GLU A 188 17.06 4.87 0.35
CA GLU A 188 17.31 5.07 -1.08
C GLU A 188 16.37 6.11 -1.69
N ILE A 189 15.07 6.03 -1.38
CA ILE A 189 14.06 7.02 -1.80
C ILE A 189 14.43 8.41 -1.28
N THR A 190 14.81 8.52 -0.01
CA THR A 190 15.21 9.79 0.60
C THR A 190 16.45 10.36 -0.09
N LYS A 191 17.48 9.54 -0.34
CA LYS A 191 18.69 9.96 -1.08
C LYS A 191 18.37 10.38 -2.52
N ALA A 192 17.46 9.70 -3.19
CA ALA A 192 17.03 10.08 -4.54
C ALA A 192 16.30 11.43 -4.53
N GLN A 193 15.41 11.66 -3.56
CA GLN A 193 14.72 12.93 -3.37
C GLN A 193 15.69 14.06 -3.01
N GLU A 194 16.70 13.80 -2.18
CA GLU A 194 17.73 14.79 -1.84
C GLU A 194 18.60 15.15 -3.05
N LYS A 195 18.99 14.18 -3.88
CA LYS A 195 19.68 14.44 -5.14
C LYS A 195 18.83 15.27 -6.10
N GLU A 196 17.53 14.97 -6.18
CA GLU A 196 16.59 15.76 -6.99
C GLU A 196 16.46 17.20 -6.44
N ARG A 197 16.33 17.37 -5.12
CA ARG A 197 16.29 18.70 -4.48
C ARG A 197 17.59 19.47 -4.70
N ALA A 198 18.74 18.81 -4.60
CA ALA A 198 20.05 19.42 -4.85
C ALA A 198 20.21 19.82 -6.32
N ALA A 199 19.75 19.00 -7.27
CA ALA A 199 19.74 19.33 -8.69
C ALA A 199 18.79 20.50 -9.00
N LEU A 200 17.60 20.54 -8.37
CA LEU A 200 16.67 21.66 -8.48
C LEU A 200 17.25 22.95 -7.90
N ALA A 201 17.93 22.87 -6.74
CA ALA A 201 18.61 24.01 -6.14
C ALA A 201 19.76 24.54 -7.02
N ALA A 202 20.54 23.64 -7.62
CA ALA A 202 21.61 23.99 -8.56
C ALA A 202 21.09 24.55 -9.90
N ALA A 203 19.87 24.21 -10.28
CA ALA A 203 19.21 24.72 -11.49
C ALA A 203 18.47 26.05 -11.26
N GLN A 204 18.36 26.53 -10.01
CA GLN A 204 17.79 27.86 -9.76
C GLN A 204 18.78 28.93 -10.25
N PRO A 205 18.32 29.91 -11.04
CA PRO A 205 19.19 31.00 -11.44
C PRO A 205 19.59 31.80 -10.19
N ASP A 206 20.89 32.03 -9.99
CA ASP A 206 21.37 32.95 -8.95
C ASP A 206 20.61 34.28 -9.04
N ASP A 207 20.29 34.91 -7.90
CA ASP A 207 19.50 36.14 -7.84
C ASP A 207 20.04 37.24 -8.78
N LEU A 208 21.35 37.25 -9.02
CA LEU A 208 22.02 38.15 -9.96
C LEU A 208 21.68 37.84 -11.44
N THR A 209 21.58 36.56 -11.79
CA THR A 209 21.22 36.09 -13.14
C THR A 209 19.72 36.34 -13.41
N ALA A 210 18.86 36.16 -12.42
CA ALA A 210 17.44 36.52 -12.49
C ALA A 210 17.24 38.04 -12.63
N LEU A 211 17.99 38.85 -11.88
CA LEU A 211 17.98 40.31 -12.00
C LEU A 211 18.54 40.79 -13.36
N ALA A 212 19.56 40.13 -13.90
CA ALA A 212 20.11 40.44 -15.22
C ALA A 212 19.08 40.15 -16.32
N ALA A 213 18.43 38.99 -16.28
CA ALA A 213 17.36 38.63 -17.21
C ALA A 213 16.17 39.59 -17.11
N LEU A 214 15.79 40.01 -15.90
CA LEU A 214 14.73 41.01 -15.69
C LEU A 214 15.13 42.38 -16.29
N ARG A 215 16.38 42.81 -16.12
CA ARG A 215 16.89 44.05 -16.72
C ARG A 215 16.93 43.97 -18.25
N GLU A 216 17.32 42.85 -18.84
CA GLU A 216 17.28 42.65 -20.30
C GLU A 216 15.85 42.61 -20.86
N TYR A 217 14.94 41.96 -20.16
CA TYR A 217 13.52 41.97 -20.51
C TYR A 217 12.92 43.38 -20.42
N GLN A 218 13.26 44.15 -19.38
CA GLN A 218 12.82 45.54 -19.26
C GLN A 218 13.37 46.42 -20.39
N LYS A 219 14.61 46.20 -20.84
CA LYS A 219 15.19 46.90 -22.01
C LYS A 219 14.44 46.59 -23.30
N THR A 220 14.10 45.32 -23.54
CA THR A 220 13.36 44.91 -24.76
C THR A 220 11.88 45.33 -24.72
N ALA A 221 11.24 45.31 -23.56
CA ALA A 221 9.89 45.82 -23.37
C ALA A 221 9.80 47.35 -23.50
N ALA A 222 10.83 48.08 -23.04
CA ALA A 222 10.95 49.53 -23.25
C ALA A 222 11.17 49.87 -24.74
N ALA A 223 12.00 49.10 -25.46
CA ALA A 223 12.18 49.26 -26.90
C ALA A 223 10.86 49.07 -27.69
N LYS A 224 9.99 48.14 -27.24
CA LYS A 224 8.66 47.95 -27.83
C LYS A 224 7.70 49.13 -27.61
N LYS A 225 7.76 49.80 -26.45
CA LYS A 225 6.96 51.02 -26.19
C LYS A 225 7.42 52.23 -27.01
N HIS A 226 8.67 52.26 -27.48
CA HIS A 226 9.16 53.31 -28.37
C HIS A 226 8.86 53.03 -29.85
N ALA A 227 8.71 51.76 -30.24
CA ALA A 227 8.32 51.39 -31.62
C ALA A 227 6.85 51.73 -31.95
N ASP A 228 5.92 51.60 -30.99
CA ASP A 228 4.49 51.86 -31.23
C ASP A 228 4.10 53.37 -31.23
N ARG A 229 5.05 54.27 -30.95
CA ARG A 229 4.81 55.73 -30.98
C ARG A 229 5.30 56.43 -32.24
N SER A 230 5.99 55.74 -33.16
CA SER A 230 6.54 56.37 -34.37
C SER A 230 5.63 56.34 -35.60
N THR A 231 4.36 55.95 -35.47
CA THR A 231 3.46 55.79 -36.64
C THR A 231 2.13 56.53 -36.54
N ILE A 232 2.05 57.61 -35.75
CA ILE A 232 0.93 58.54 -35.84
C ILE A 232 1.29 59.60 -36.89
N VAL A 233 0.93 59.29 -38.15
CA VAL A 233 0.78 60.32 -39.18
C VAL A 233 -0.40 61.19 -38.78
N VAL A 234 -0.12 62.43 -38.37
CA VAL A 234 -1.13 63.48 -38.17
C VAL A 234 -1.38 64.13 -39.54
N PRO A 235 -2.58 64.02 -40.15
CA PRO A 235 -2.89 64.78 -41.35
C PRO A 235 -3.17 66.24 -40.95
N SER A 236 -2.30 67.13 -41.40
CA SER A 236 -2.45 68.59 -41.28
C SER A 236 -3.49 69.09 -42.28
N ASN A 237 -4.73 69.34 -41.84
CA ASN A 237 -5.70 70.12 -42.62
C ASN A 237 -5.30 71.60 -42.60
N LYS A 238 -4.78 72.09 -43.72
CA LYS A 238 -4.55 73.52 -43.96
C LYS A 238 -5.75 74.07 -44.73
N SER A 239 -6.59 74.86 -44.05
CA SER A 239 -7.62 75.67 -44.69
C SER A 239 -6.97 76.81 -45.48
N THR A 240 -7.33 76.96 -46.75
CA THR A 240 -7.14 78.20 -47.50
C THR A 240 -8.51 78.65 -47.99
N SER A 241 -9.05 79.67 -47.33
CA SER A 241 -10.06 80.58 -47.86
C SER A 241 -9.32 81.71 -48.59
N ASP A 242 -9.86 82.12 -49.75
CA ASP A 242 -9.65 83.34 -50.57
C ASP A 242 -9.71 82.89 -52.04
N THR A 243 -10.61 83.35 -52.93
CA THR A 243 -11.61 84.43 -52.98
C THR A 243 -12.77 83.97 -53.88
#